data_AF-A0A6L6UBS2-F1
#
_entry.id   AF-A0A6L6UBS2-F1
#
_cell.length_a   1.000
_cell.length_b   1.000
_cell.length_c   1.000
_cell.angle_alpha   90.00
_cell.angle_beta   90.00
_cell.angle_gamma   90.00
#
_symmetry.space_group_name_H-M   'P 1'
#
loop_
_entity.id
_entity.type
_entity.pdbx_description
1 polymer ?
#
loop_
_entity_poly.entity_id
_entity_poly.type
_entity_poly.pdbx_seq_one_letter_code
_entity_poly.pdbx_strand_id
1 'polypeptide(L)'
;MTFAIIKERKNPPDRRVVFSPQHLAEARAQFPEATFVVESSDIRIFPDEAYAKLGFEVLQDVSHADVMIGVKEVPIENLIPNKKYFYFSHTIKKQPYNRKLLIAMLEKNIEMFDHETIVKEDNARLIGFGRYAGLVGAYNGFRALGLRDNLFTLPKVETLADLDEVKAELDKITIPNIKILLTGTGKVAYGAKEILDHLGIKQISDALYLTSQFTEPVYVMADVMEYAKRKDGKVGDRLKFYKDPTGYESNFMAYAKETDYFIAGHFYGNNAPYLFTREDAKHPDFRINLVADISCDIDGPVASTIRPSTIADPFYGYDAKTEKEVVFNAEDAITVMAVDNLPCELPKDASEGFGETFLKYVIPAFYNNDKDEVLKRAKITENGKLTERFSYLQDYIDEK
;
A
#
# COMPACT_ATOMS: atom_id res chain seq x y z
N MET A 1 -8.63 27.23 -13.76
CA MET A 1 -8.99 26.38 -12.60
C MET A 1 -7.81 26.42 -11.65
N THR A 2 -8.06 26.60 -10.36
CA THR A 2 -7.02 26.69 -9.34
C THR A 2 -6.98 25.41 -8.51
N PHE A 3 -5.83 24.77 -8.46
CA PHE A 3 -5.54 23.58 -7.65
C PHE A 3 -4.73 23.99 -6.43
N ALA A 4 -5.13 23.51 -5.26
CA ALA A 4 -4.39 23.67 -4.01
C ALA A 4 -3.80 22.33 -3.58
N ILE A 5 -2.49 22.31 -3.30
CA ILE A 5 -1.86 21.22 -2.56
C ILE A 5 -2.07 21.49 -1.07
N ILE A 6 -2.96 20.73 -0.46
CA ILE A 6 -3.40 20.99 0.93
C ILE A 6 -2.48 20.32 1.97
N LYS A 7 -2.48 20.87 3.17
CA LYS A 7 -1.80 20.33 4.35
C LYS A 7 -2.50 19.05 4.83
N GLU A 8 -1.72 18.00 5.04
CA GLU A 8 -2.18 16.81 5.76
C GLU A 8 -2.48 17.14 7.23
N ARG A 9 -3.62 16.64 7.72
CA ARG A 9 -4.13 16.92 9.07
C ARG A 9 -4.43 15.65 9.88
N LYS A 10 -4.15 14.48 9.31
CA LYS A 10 -4.32 13.19 9.98
C LYS A 10 -3.29 13.03 11.10
N ASN A 11 -3.68 12.33 12.16
CA ASN A 11 -2.79 11.91 13.25
C ASN A 11 -2.78 10.37 13.34
N PRO A 12 -1.60 9.69 13.40
CA PRO A 12 -0.25 10.25 13.27
C PRO A 12 -0.01 11.00 11.95
N PRO A 13 0.90 11.99 11.93
CA PRO A 13 1.12 12.85 10.78
C PRO A 13 1.56 12.03 9.55
N ASP A 14 0.90 12.26 8.42
CA ASP A 14 1.32 11.74 7.12
C ASP A 14 2.21 12.79 6.44
N ARG A 15 3.50 12.48 6.30
CA ARG A 15 4.48 13.40 5.73
C ARG A 15 4.46 13.42 4.19
N ARG A 16 3.71 12.51 3.55
CA ARG A 16 3.60 12.45 2.10
C ARG A 16 2.77 13.61 1.57
N VAL A 17 2.94 13.87 0.28
CA VAL A 17 2.16 14.85 -0.48
C VAL A 17 1.92 14.31 -1.89
N VAL A 18 0.82 14.70 -2.53
CA VAL A 18 0.52 14.22 -3.90
C VAL A 18 1.54 14.74 -4.91
N PHE A 19 1.99 15.98 -4.78
CA PHE A 19 2.97 16.57 -5.68
C PHE A 19 4.20 17.05 -4.91
N SER A 20 5.37 16.47 -5.21
CA SER A 20 6.66 17.09 -4.91
C SER A 20 6.79 18.46 -5.61
N PRO A 21 7.65 19.38 -5.13
CA PRO A 21 7.88 20.67 -5.78
C PRO A 21 8.18 20.55 -7.29
N GLN A 22 9.01 19.58 -7.68
CA GLN A 22 9.42 19.33 -9.06
C GLN A 22 8.25 18.87 -9.93
N HIS A 23 7.54 17.81 -9.54
CA HIS A 23 6.35 17.35 -10.28
C HIS A 23 5.23 18.41 -10.34
N LEU A 24 5.10 19.30 -9.34
CA LEU A 24 4.17 20.43 -9.42
C LEU A 24 4.62 21.45 -10.47
N ALA A 25 5.93 21.72 -10.56
CA ALA A 25 6.50 22.58 -11.61
C ALA A 25 6.32 21.98 -13.01
N GLU A 26 6.46 20.67 -13.15
CA GLU A 26 6.14 19.95 -14.38
C GLU A 26 4.66 20.05 -14.73
N ALA A 27 3.76 19.90 -13.75
CA ALA A 27 2.33 20.08 -13.94
C ALA A 27 2.00 21.50 -14.44
N ARG A 28 2.57 22.53 -13.82
CA ARG A 28 2.43 23.94 -14.25
C ARG A 28 2.95 24.16 -15.67
N ALA A 29 4.04 23.50 -16.06
CA ALA A 29 4.61 23.63 -17.40
C ALA A 29 3.75 22.92 -18.47
N GLN A 30 3.17 21.76 -18.14
CA GLN A 30 2.32 20.97 -19.06
C GLN A 30 0.91 21.55 -19.20
N PHE A 31 0.41 22.25 -18.18
CA PHE A 31 -0.96 22.79 -18.12
C PHE A 31 -0.92 24.28 -17.75
N PRO A 32 -0.50 25.18 -18.66
CA PRO A 32 -0.33 26.62 -18.39
C PRO A 32 -1.64 27.36 -18.04
N GLU A 33 -2.80 26.78 -18.37
CA GLU A 33 -4.13 27.26 -17.99
C GLU A 33 -4.54 26.89 -16.55
N ALA A 34 -3.77 26.03 -15.90
CA ALA A 34 -3.94 25.66 -14.50
C ALA A 34 -3.16 26.62 -13.59
N THR A 35 -3.81 27.06 -12.51
CA THR A 35 -3.12 27.74 -11.41
C THR A 35 -2.87 26.73 -10.30
N PHE A 36 -1.65 26.67 -9.78
CA PHE A 36 -1.29 25.81 -8.64
C PHE A 36 -0.84 26.68 -7.47
N VAL A 37 -1.48 26.49 -6.33
CA VAL A 37 -1.11 27.10 -5.04
C VAL A 37 -0.81 26.01 -4.02
N VAL A 38 -0.04 26.36 -2.99
CA VAL A 38 0.38 25.41 -1.96
C VAL A 38 -0.10 25.95 -0.63
N GLU A 39 -0.92 25.19 0.10
CA GLU A 39 -1.18 25.50 1.51
C GLU A 39 0.14 25.38 2.27
N SER A 40 0.43 26.15 3.30
CA SER A 40 1.64 26.00 4.13
C SER A 40 1.55 24.74 5.01
N SER A 41 2.65 24.00 5.21
CA SER A 41 2.67 22.89 6.19
C SER A 41 4.02 22.66 6.84
N ASP A 42 3.96 22.41 8.13
CA ASP A 42 5.02 21.97 9.04
C ASP A 42 5.19 20.45 9.12
N ILE A 43 4.35 19.67 8.41
CA ILE A 43 4.32 18.20 8.44
C ILE A 43 4.96 17.58 7.19
N ARG A 44 4.70 18.17 6.03
CA ARG A 44 5.05 17.57 4.73
C ARG A 44 6.58 17.38 4.59
N ILE A 45 6.99 16.34 3.85
CA ILE A 45 8.40 16.01 3.65
C ILE A 45 9.18 17.10 2.88
N PHE A 46 8.52 17.83 1.97
CA PHE A 46 9.13 18.92 1.21
C PHE A 46 8.83 20.27 1.85
N PRO A 47 9.81 21.04 2.31
CA PRO A 47 9.53 22.29 3.00
C PRO A 47 8.87 23.33 2.09
N ASP A 48 8.11 24.26 2.67
CA ASP A 48 7.41 25.34 1.96
C ASP A 48 8.38 26.15 1.07
N GLU A 49 9.62 26.39 1.54
CA GLU A 49 10.65 27.10 0.79
C GLU A 49 11.02 26.40 -0.53
N ALA A 50 10.87 25.07 -0.61
CA ALA A 50 11.14 24.34 -1.85
C ALA A 50 10.11 24.66 -2.94
N TYR A 51 8.84 24.84 -2.56
CA TYR A 51 7.79 25.30 -3.48
C TYR A 51 7.97 26.77 -3.84
N ALA A 52 8.25 27.62 -2.85
CA ALA A 52 8.45 29.06 -3.07
C ALA A 52 9.63 29.35 -4.01
N LYS A 53 10.74 28.60 -3.90
CA LYS A 53 11.89 28.71 -4.81
C LYS A 53 11.56 28.41 -6.28
N LEU A 54 10.53 27.59 -6.53
CA LEU A 54 10.01 27.31 -7.87
C LEU A 54 8.92 28.31 -8.31
N GLY A 55 8.70 29.37 -7.51
CA GLY A 55 7.75 30.44 -7.81
C GLY A 55 6.29 30.07 -7.54
N PHE A 56 6.02 29.07 -6.71
CA PHE A 56 4.66 28.78 -6.24
C PHE A 56 4.29 29.71 -5.09
N GLU A 57 3.03 30.13 -5.08
CA GLU A 57 2.46 30.86 -3.95
C GLU A 57 2.18 29.88 -2.80
N VAL A 58 2.80 30.14 -1.65
CA VAL A 58 2.59 29.36 -0.43
C VAL A 58 1.72 30.17 0.53
N LEU A 59 0.55 29.64 0.89
CA LEU A 59 -0.52 30.37 1.57
C LEU A 59 -1.00 29.66 2.83
N GLN A 60 -1.45 30.42 3.82
CA GLN A 60 -2.16 29.84 4.98
C GLN A 60 -3.62 29.54 4.66
N ASP A 61 -4.24 30.30 3.75
CA ASP A 61 -5.61 30.09 3.29
C ASP A 61 -5.65 29.84 1.79
N VAL A 62 -6.12 28.65 1.42
CA VAL A 62 -6.30 28.21 0.03
C VAL A 62 -7.77 28.07 -0.37
N SER A 63 -8.69 28.63 0.41
CA SER A 63 -10.15 28.54 0.19
C SER A 63 -10.64 29.08 -1.15
N HIS A 64 -9.85 29.94 -1.79
CA HIS A 64 -10.11 30.45 -3.13
C HIS A 64 -9.91 29.41 -4.23
N ALA A 65 -9.17 28.31 -3.99
CA ALA A 65 -8.91 27.27 -4.97
C ALA A 65 -10.18 26.45 -5.30
N ASP A 66 -10.25 25.86 -6.49
CA ASP A 66 -11.38 25.06 -6.96
C ASP A 66 -11.24 23.58 -6.56
N VAL A 67 -10.00 23.08 -6.59
CA VAL A 67 -9.67 21.66 -6.38
C VAL A 67 -8.64 21.55 -5.26
N MET A 68 -8.96 20.75 -4.25
CA MET A 68 -8.11 20.49 -3.08
C MET A 68 -7.48 19.10 -3.23
N ILE A 69 -6.15 19.04 -3.26
CA ILE A 69 -5.39 17.80 -3.48
C ILE A 69 -4.58 17.46 -2.23
N GLY A 70 -4.98 16.36 -1.56
CA GLY A 70 -4.30 15.79 -0.40
C GLY A 70 -4.06 14.29 -0.58
N VAL A 71 -3.34 13.69 0.36
CA VAL A 71 -3.12 12.25 0.45
C VAL A 71 -4.22 11.60 1.28
N LYS A 72 -4.47 12.09 2.51
CA LYS A 72 -5.45 11.51 3.42
C LYS A 72 -6.67 12.39 3.61
N GLU A 73 -7.67 11.81 4.25
CA GLU A 73 -8.92 12.48 4.59
C GLU A 73 -8.72 13.80 5.36
N VAL A 74 -9.54 14.80 5.03
CA VAL A 74 -9.55 16.11 5.69
C VAL A 74 -10.56 16.08 6.85
N PRO A 75 -10.20 16.53 8.07
CA PRO A 75 -11.15 16.64 9.17
C PRO A 75 -12.37 17.49 8.82
N ILE A 76 -13.54 17.13 9.35
CA ILE A 76 -14.84 17.73 8.98
C ILE A 76 -14.85 19.25 9.20
N GLU A 77 -14.22 19.70 10.28
CA GLU A 77 -14.06 21.10 10.66
C GLU A 77 -13.20 21.91 9.68
N ASN A 78 -12.36 21.25 8.89
CA ASN A 78 -11.50 21.87 7.88
C ASN A 78 -12.08 21.77 6.46
N LEU A 79 -13.20 21.08 6.27
CA LEU A 79 -13.84 20.98 4.96
C LEU A 79 -14.47 22.30 4.53
N ILE A 80 -13.98 22.80 3.40
CA ILE A 80 -14.48 23.97 2.68
C ILE A 80 -15.63 23.55 1.75
N PRO A 81 -16.85 24.11 1.90
CA PRO A 81 -18.01 23.77 1.06
C PRO A 81 -17.84 24.12 -0.42
N ASN A 82 -18.57 23.42 -1.29
CA ASN A 82 -18.63 23.65 -2.74
C ASN A 82 -17.27 23.53 -3.46
N LYS A 83 -16.42 22.59 -3.03
CA LYS A 83 -15.10 22.32 -3.62
C LYS A 83 -15.00 20.90 -4.14
N LYS A 84 -14.02 20.67 -5.03
CA LYS A 84 -13.58 19.32 -5.42
C LYS A 84 -12.45 18.87 -4.50
N TYR A 85 -12.50 17.65 -3.99
CA TYR A 85 -11.43 17.07 -3.15
C TYR A 85 -10.87 15.79 -3.76
N PHE A 86 -9.55 15.64 -3.70
CA PHE A 86 -8.82 14.44 -4.07
C PHE A 86 -8.02 13.96 -2.87
N TYR A 87 -8.40 12.83 -2.29
CA TYR A 87 -7.67 12.11 -1.25
C TYR A 87 -8.18 10.67 -1.14
N PHE A 88 -7.48 9.82 -0.39
CA PHE A 88 -8.01 8.53 0.03
C PHE A 88 -9.09 8.77 1.09
N SER A 89 -10.38 8.72 0.72
CA SER A 89 -11.46 9.08 1.67
C SER A 89 -11.72 7.99 2.69
N HIS A 90 -11.37 6.74 2.36
CA HIS A 90 -11.73 5.55 3.12
C HIS A 90 -13.23 5.52 3.46
N THR A 91 -14.10 5.84 2.49
CA THR A 91 -15.57 5.78 2.66
C THR A 91 -16.22 4.67 1.83
N ILE A 92 -15.58 4.27 0.73
CA ILE A 92 -16.17 3.41 -0.31
C ILE A 92 -16.40 1.94 0.14
N LYS A 93 -15.80 1.52 1.26
CA LYS A 93 -15.96 0.16 1.82
C LYS A 93 -16.81 0.16 3.10
N LYS A 94 -17.64 1.19 3.30
CA LYS A 94 -18.50 1.37 4.49
C LYS A 94 -17.70 1.42 5.81
N GLN A 95 -16.53 2.06 5.79
CA GLN A 95 -15.69 2.18 6.98
C GLN A 95 -16.38 3.05 8.07
N PRO A 96 -16.67 2.49 9.26
CA PRO A 96 -17.44 3.18 10.30
C PRO A 96 -16.90 4.55 10.72
N TYR A 97 -15.58 4.68 10.82
CA TYR A 97 -14.93 5.90 11.29
C TYR A 97 -15.11 7.10 10.35
N ASN A 98 -15.25 6.87 9.04
CA ASN A 98 -15.40 7.92 8.03
C ASN A 98 -16.83 8.08 7.48
N ARG A 99 -17.83 7.40 8.07
CA ARG A 99 -19.24 7.63 7.71
C ARG A 99 -19.66 9.09 7.89
N LYS A 100 -19.32 9.69 9.03
CA LYS A 100 -19.64 11.11 9.32
C LYS A 100 -18.96 12.05 8.33
N LEU A 101 -17.75 11.71 7.87
CA LEU A 101 -17.05 12.47 6.85
C LEU A 101 -17.82 12.43 5.52
N LEU A 102 -18.30 11.26 5.10
CA LEU A 102 -19.11 11.13 3.88
C LEU A 102 -20.39 11.98 3.94
N ILE A 103 -21.11 11.94 5.07
CA ILE A 103 -22.30 12.77 5.29
C ILE A 103 -21.94 14.26 5.21
N ALA A 104 -20.88 14.68 5.89
CA ALA A 104 -20.44 16.08 5.85
C ALA A 104 -20.05 16.56 4.44
N MET A 105 -19.45 15.70 3.62
CA MET A 105 -19.14 16.03 2.22
C MET A 105 -20.42 16.25 1.41
N LEU A 106 -21.46 15.45 1.61
CA LEU A 106 -22.75 15.63 0.95
C LEU A 106 -23.43 16.96 1.39
N GLU A 107 -23.49 17.21 2.70
CA GLU A 107 -24.09 18.44 3.27
C GLU A 107 -23.37 19.71 2.81
N LYS A 108 -22.05 19.65 2.66
CA LYS A 108 -21.21 20.76 2.20
C LYS A 108 -21.15 20.88 0.67
N ASN A 109 -21.90 20.05 -0.06
CA ASN A 109 -21.89 20.00 -1.52
C ASN A 109 -20.46 19.86 -2.10
N ILE A 110 -19.67 18.97 -1.51
CA ILE A 110 -18.32 18.64 -1.97
C ILE A 110 -18.41 17.57 -3.07
N GLU A 111 -17.62 17.75 -4.13
CA GLU A 111 -17.33 16.70 -5.09
C GLU A 111 -16.09 15.92 -4.64
N MET A 112 -16.29 14.72 -4.10
CA MET A 112 -15.20 13.88 -3.61
C MET A 112 -14.71 12.93 -4.71
N PHE A 113 -13.42 12.95 -5.02
CA PHE A 113 -12.75 12.06 -5.98
C PHE A 113 -11.74 11.16 -5.24
N ASP A 114 -12.05 9.87 -5.09
CA ASP A 114 -11.19 8.98 -4.30
C ASP A 114 -9.95 8.51 -5.09
N HIS A 115 -8.77 8.66 -4.49
CA HIS A 115 -7.53 8.09 -5.06
C HIS A 115 -7.56 6.57 -5.21
N GLU A 116 -8.41 5.87 -4.45
CA GLU A 116 -8.60 4.42 -4.55
C GLU A 116 -9.37 4.00 -5.82
N THR A 117 -10.22 4.87 -6.35
CA THR A 117 -11.06 4.58 -7.52
C THR A 117 -10.58 5.27 -8.80
N ILE A 118 -9.37 5.84 -8.78
CA ILE A 118 -8.61 6.25 -9.97
C ILE A 118 -8.04 4.99 -10.65
N VAL A 119 -8.89 4.42 -11.51
CA VAL A 119 -8.70 3.12 -12.18
C VAL A 119 -8.91 3.24 -13.68
N LYS A 120 -8.39 2.28 -14.44
CA LYS A 120 -8.70 2.04 -15.85
C LYS A 120 -10.12 1.47 -16.03
N GLU A 121 -10.56 1.29 -17.28
CA GLU A 121 -11.83 0.64 -17.64
C GLU A 121 -11.95 -0.79 -17.08
N ASP A 122 -10.85 -1.54 -17.03
CA ASP A 122 -10.78 -2.88 -16.46
C ASP A 122 -10.68 -2.91 -14.92
N ASN A 123 -10.85 -1.75 -14.27
CA ASN A 123 -10.65 -1.51 -12.83
C ASN A 123 -9.21 -1.65 -12.32
N ALA A 124 -8.21 -1.80 -13.20
CA ALA A 124 -6.82 -1.79 -12.77
C ALA A 124 -6.43 -0.40 -12.24
N ARG A 125 -5.85 -0.39 -11.04
CA ARG A 125 -5.52 0.84 -10.32
C ARG A 125 -4.35 1.60 -10.95
N LEU A 126 -4.57 2.87 -11.30
CA LEU A 126 -3.59 3.71 -11.99
C LEU A 126 -2.56 4.31 -11.03
N ILE A 127 -3.03 4.86 -9.91
CA ILE A 127 -2.19 5.55 -8.91
C ILE A 127 -2.21 4.80 -7.57
N GLY A 128 -1.16 4.95 -6.76
CA GLY A 128 -1.12 4.36 -5.43
C GLY A 128 0.29 4.08 -4.92
N PHE A 129 0.40 3.79 -3.63
CA PHE A 129 1.68 3.66 -2.94
C PHE A 129 2.23 2.22 -2.88
N GLY A 130 1.66 1.30 -3.66
CA GLY A 130 1.97 -0.13 -3.56
C GLY A 130 3.45 -0.47 -3.72
N ARG A 131 4.14 0.14 -4.71
CA ARG A 131 5.58 -0.06 -4.93
C ARG A 131 6.39 0.24 -3.65
N TYR A 132 6.11 1.38 -3.01
CA TYR A 132 6.80 1.81 -1.79
C TYR A 132 6.46 0.94 -0.59
N ALA A 133 5.23 0.45 -0.48
CA ALA A 133 4.88 -0.54 0.54
C ALA A 133 5.71 -1.83 0.36
N GLY A 134 5.89 -2.27 -0.89
CA GLY A 134 6.75 -3.38 -1.26
C GLY A 134 8.22 -3.18 -0.85
N LEU A 135 8.79 -2.03 -1.23
CA LEU A 135 10.17 -1.66 -0.93
C LEU A 135 10.43 -1.65 0.59
N VAL A 136 9.62 -0.89 1.34
CA VAL A 136 9.78 -0.75 2.79
C VAL A 136 9.47 -2.07 3.51
N GLY A 137 8.43 -2.80 3.08
CA GLY A 137 8.04 -4.07 3.69
C GLY A 137 9.11 -5.15 3.55
N ALA A 138 9.68 -5.32 2.35
CA ALA A 138 10.78 -6.27 2.14
C ALA A 138 12.02 -5.87 2.96
N TYR A 139 12.40 -4.58 2.95
CA TYR A 139 13.49 -4.06 3.76
C TYR A 139 13.28 -4.34 5.26
N ASN A 140 12.09 -4.04 5.79
CA ASN A 140 11.79 -4.23 7.21
C ASN A 140 11.80 -5.70 7.61
N GLY A 141 11.43 -6.64 6.74
CA GLY A 141 11.60 -8.05 7.03
C GLY A 141 13.08 -8.47 7.06
N PHE A 142 13.95 -7.95 6.19
CA PHE A 142 15.39 -8.17 6.33
C PHE A 142 15.97 -7.53 7.59
N ARG A 143 15.47 -6.35 7.97
CA ARG A 143 15.82 -5.71 9.25
C ARG A 143 15.41 -6.59 10.44
N ALA A 144 14.22 -7.20 10.40
CA ALA A 144 13.76 -8.13 11.42
C ALA A 144 14.67 -9.37 11.48
N LEU A 145 15.04 -9.96 10.33
CA LEU A 145 15.98 -11.08 10.23
C LEU A 145 17.32 -10.74 10.91
N GLY A 146 17.92 -9.60 10.54
CA GLY A 146 19.22 -9.17 11.07
C GLY A 146 19.22 -8.99 12.59
N LEU A 147 18.16 -8.37 13.13
CA LEU A 147 18.01 -8.12 14.56
C LEU A 147 17.68 -9.38 15.36
N ARG A 148 16.80 -10.25 14.83
CA ARG A 148 16.40 -11.51 15.48
C ARG A 148 17.59 -12.45 15.65
N ASP A 149 18.35 -12.61 14.58
CA ASP A 149 19.42 -13.61 14.49
C ASP A 149 20.81 -13.04 14.79
N ASN A 150 20.89 -11.74 15.15
CA ASN A 150 22.14 -11.02 15.39
C ASN A 150 23.13 -11.08 14.21
N LEU A 151 22.63 -11.04 12.98
CA LEU A 151 23.44 -11.16 11.75
C LEU A 151 24.00 -9.82 11.30
N PHE A 152 23.17 -8.78 11.35
CA PHE A 152 23.49 -7.42 10.91
C PHE A 152 22.47 -6.44 11.49
N THR A 153 22.77 -5.14 11.40
CA THR A 153 21.84 -4.08 11.80
C THR A 153 21.52 -3.19 10.62
N LEU A 154 20.23 -3.05 10.32
CA LEU A 154 19.71 -2.07 9.38
C LEU A 154 19.01 -0.94 10.15
N PRO A 155 19.26 0.34 9.83
CA PRO A 155 18.50 1.45 10.40
C PRO A 155 17.04 1.38 9.98
N LYS A 156 16.16 2.08 10.70
CA LYS A 156 14.75 2.20 10.29
C LYS A 156 14.66 3.03 9.00
N VAL A 157 13.75 2.67 8.09
CA VAL A 157 13.61 3.40 6.83
C VAL A 157 13.22 4.86 7.08
N GLU A 158 12.37 5.14 8.08
CA GLU A 158 11.96 6.51 8.44
C GLU A 158 13.12 7.45 8.82
N THR A 159 14.30 6.90 9.13
CA THR A 159 15.51 7.66 9.48
C THR A 159 16.44 7.92 8.29
N LEU A 160 16.15 7.33 7.14
CA LEU A 160 16.91 7.48 5.89
C LEU A 160 16.25 8.55 5.02
N ALA A 161 17.06 9.25 4.23
CA ALA A 161 16.59 10.39 3.44
C ALA A 161 15.71 9.97 2.25
N ASP A 162 16.06 8.87 1.58
CA ASP A 162 15.40 8.38 0.36
C ASP A 162 15.79 6.92 0.03
N LEU A 163 15.29 6.41 -1.11
CA LEU A 163 15.53 5.04 -1.55
C LEU A 163 17.01 4.77 -1.85
N ASP A 164 17.79 5.78 -2.23
CA ASP A 164 19.22 5.60 -2.51
C ASP A 164 19.99 5.31 -1.21
N GLU A 165 19.66 6.01 -0.12
CA GLU A 165 20.20 5.67 1.21
C GLU A 165 19.73 4.29 1.71
N VAL A 166 18.47 3.91 1.47
CA VAL A 166 17.97 2.56 1.77
C VAL A 166 18.82 1.49 1.08
N LYS A 167 19.11 1.68 -0.21
CA LYS A 167 19.96 0.78 -1.00
C LYS A 167 21.40 0.76 -0.51
N ALA A 168 21.95 1.92 -0.16
CA ALA A 168 23.30 2.01 0.39
C ALA A 168 23.45 1.27 1.73
N GLU A 169 22.40 1.20 2.56
CA GLU A 169 22.40 0.36 3.78
C GLU A 169 22.30 -1.13 3.44
N LEU A 170 21.51 -1.50 2.43
CA LEU A 170 21.43 -2.89 1.94
C LEU A 170 22.75 -3.39 1.34
N ASP A 171 23.55 -2.52 0.73
CA ASP A 171 24.87 -2.86 0.19
C ASP A 171 25.87 -3.33 1.27
N LYS A 172 25.58 -3.04 2.55
CA LYS A 172 26.47 -3.37 3.68
C LYS A 172 26.22 -4.75 4.27
N ILE A 173 25.14 -5.43 3.87
CA ILE A 173 24.72 -6.69 4.48
C ILE A 173 24.92 -7.88 3.54
N THR A 174 24.96 -9.08 4.11
CA THR A 174 24.97 -10.33 3.35
C THR A 174 23.88 -11.23 3.90
N ILE A 175 23.04 -11.75 3.02
CA ILE A 175 21.90 -12.59 3.40
C ILE A 175 22.38 -14.04 3.57
N PRO A 176 22.05 -14.72 4.69
CA PRO A 176 22.37 -16.12 4.87
C PRO A 176 21.65 -16.99 3.83
N ASN A 177 22.05 -18.26 3.70
CA ASN A 177 21.37 -19.20 2.82
C ASN A 177 19.96 -19.52 3.33
N ILE A 178 18.95 -18.80 2.81
CA ILE A 178 17.54 -18.95 3.11
C ILE A 178 16.70 -19.02 1.83
N LYS A 179 15.53 -19.65 1.92
CA LYS A 179 14.53 -19.67 0.85
C LYS A 179 13.42 -18.66 1.14
N ILE A 180 13.18 -17.78 0.18
CA ILE A 180 12.23 -16.68 0.30
C ILE A 180 11.05 -16.89 -0.64
N LEU A 181 9.84 -16.85 -0.10
CA LEU A 181 8.62 -16.81 -0.89
C LEU A 181 8.11 -15.37 -0.96
N LEU A 182 7.93 -14.85 -2.17
CA LEU A 182 7.19 -13.62 -2.43
C LEU A 182 5.88 -13.98 -3.13
N THR A 183 4.73 -13.58 -2.58
CA THR A 183 3.44 -13.76 -3.27
C THR A 183 2.94 -12.51 -3.97
N GLY A 184 2.21 -12.72 -5.06
CA GLY A 184 1.50 -11.66 -5.79
C GLY A 184 2.27 -11.16 -7.00
N THR A 185 1.54 -10.45 -7.88
CA THR A 185 2.04 -9.93 -9.16
C THR A 185 1.70 -8.45 -9.37
N GLY A 186 1.33 -7.76 -8.28
CA GLY A 186 0.98 -6.34 -8.28
C GLY A 186 2.14 -5.42 -7.89
N LYS A 187 1.85 -4.11 -7.79
CA LYS A 187 2.83 -3.07 -7.45
C LYS A 187 3.59 -3.36 -6.15
N VAL A 188 2.91 -3.94 -5.14
CA VAL A 188 3.54 -4.32 -3.86
C VAL A 188 4.60 -5.40 -4.07
N ALA A 189 4.22 -6.51 -4.71
CA ALA A 189 5.15 -7.60 -4.95
C ALA A 189 6.35 -7.15 -5.81
N TYR A 190 6.13 -6.35 -6.86
CA TYR A 190 7.24 -5.80 -7.64
C TYR A 190 8.13 -4.83 -6.85
N GLY A 191 7.58 -4.03 -5.93
CA GLY A 191 8.39 -3.23 -5.02
C GLY A 191 9.24 -4.07 -4.06
N ALA A 192 8.70 -5.17 -3.53
CA ALA A 192 9.47 -6.11 -2.73
C ALA A 192 10.56 -6.81 -3.56
N LYS A 193 10.24 -7.16 -4.81
CA LYS A 193 11.18 -7.74 -5.77
C LYS A 193 12.38 -6.82 -6.01
N GLU A 194 12.19 -5.50 -6.08
CA GLU A 194 13.31 -4.55 -6.24
C GLU A 194 14.34 -4.67 -5.10
N ILE A 195 13.92 -4.93 -3.86
CA ILE A 195 14.84 -5.16 -2.73
C ILE A 195 15.55 -6.51 -2.85
N LEU A 196 14.82 -7.56 -3.23
CA LEU A 196 15.40 -8.90 -3.45
C LEU A 196 16.46 -8.87 -4.56
N ASP A 197 16.15 -8.20 -5.67
CA ASP A 197 17.05 -8.01 -6.80
C ASP A 197 18.28 -7.17 -6.42
N HIS A 198 18.07 -6.09 -5.65
CA HIS A 198 19.16 -5.23 -5.17
C HIS A 198 20.16 -6.01 -4.29
N LEU A 199 19.65 -6.89 -3.43
CA LEU A 199 20.46 -7.79 -2.60
C LEU A 199 21.10 -8.95 -3.40
N GLY A 200 20.87 -9.03 -4.71
CA GLY A 200 21.43 -10.09 -5.56
C GLY A 200 20.84 -11.48 -5.32
N ILE A 201 19.67 -11.57 -4.66
CA ILE A 201 19.03 -12.86 -4.36
C ILE A 201 18.42 -13.42 -5.65
N LYS A 202 18.78 -14.65 -6.01
CA LYS A 202 18.40 -15.21 -7.29
C LYS A 202 16.94 -15.64 -7.32
N GLN A 203 16.19 -15.13 -8.29
CA GLN A 203 14.86 -15.66 -8.61
C GLN A 203 14.98 -17.04 -9.27
N ILE A 204 14.22 -18.01 -8.78
CA ILE A 204 14.14 -19.35 -9.38
C ILE A 204 12.68 -19.74 -9.64
N SER A 205 12.47 -20.78 -10.46
CA SER A 205 11.12 -21.25 -10.80
C SER A 205 10.43 -21.96 -9.63
N ASP A 206 9.11 -21.99 -9.64
CA ASP A 206 8.28 -22.74 -8.69
C ASP A 206 8.73 -24.21 -8.55
N ALA A 207 8.96 -24.89 -9.67
CA ALA A 207 9.39 -26.28 -9.67
C ALA A 207 10.75 -26.48 -8.99
N LEU A 208 11.73 -25.62 -9.28
CA LEU A 208 13.04 -25.68 -8.62
C LEU A 208 12.93 -25.31 -7.14
N TYR A 209 12.09 -24.33 -6.80
CA TYR A 209 11.85 -23.92 -5.41
C TYR A 209 11.34 -25.09 -4.59
N LEU A 210 10.41 -25.87 -5.11
CA LEU A 210 9.76 -26.94 -4.35
C LEU A 210 10.56 -28.26 -4.33
N THR A 211 11.59 -28.41 -5.16
CA THR A 211 12.27 -29.70 -5.34
C THR A 211 13.78 -29.68 -5.12
N SER A 212 14.39 -28.49 -5.03
CA SER A 212 15.84 -28.34 -4.95
C SER A 212 16.30 -27.72 -3.62
N GLN A 213 17.52 -28.09 -3.22
CA GLN A 213 18.27 -27.44 -2.16
C GLN A 213 19.32 -26.52 -2.77
N PHE A 214 19.61 -25.42 -2.09
CA PHE A 214 20.52 -24.38 -2.58
C PHE A 214 21.62 -24.10 -1.55
N THR A 215 22.74 -23.57 -2.02
CA THR A 215 23.89 -23.16 -1.18
C THR A 215 23.99 -21.65 -1.03
N GLU A 216 23.04 -20.91 -1.60
CA GLU A 216 22.95 -19.46 -1.64
C GLU A 216 21.47 -19.05 -1.46
N PRO A 217 21.18 -17.84 -0.97
CA PRO A 217 19.79 -17.39 -0.84
C PRO A 217 19.10 -17.33 -2.20
N VAL A 218 17.88 -17.84 -2.25
CA VAL A 218 17.04 -17.81 -3.45
C VAL A 218 15.63 -17.36 -3.10
N TYR A 219 14.92 -16.82 -4.09
CA TYR A 219 13.52 -16.52 -3.93
C TYR A 219 12.67 -17.05 -5.09
N VAL A 220 11.39 -17.31 -4.80
CA VAL A 220 10.36 -17.54 -5.82
C VAL A 220 9.28 -16.47 -5.68
N MET A 221 8.77 -16.00 -6.82
CA MET A 221 7.61 -15.12 -6.89
C MET A 221 6.42 -15.94 -7.38
N ALA A 222 5.49 -16.26 -6.49
CA ALA A 222 4.33 -17.10 -6.80
C ALA A 222 3.08 -16.26 -7.12
N ASP A 223 2.43 -16.52 -8.25
CA ASP A 223 1.11 -15.98 -8.56
C ASP A 223 0.00 -16.82 -7.91
N VAL A 224 -1.24 -16.35 -7.98
CA VAL A 224 -2.39 -16.93 -7.28
C VAL A 224 -2.73 -18.35 -7.69
N MET A 225 -2.39 -18.77 -8.92
CA MET A 225 -2.72 -20.12 -9.39
C MET A 225 -1.72 -21.18 -8.92
N GLU A 226 -0.58 -20.75 -8.40
CA GLU A 226 0.45 -21.61 -7.84
C GLU A 226 0.10 -22.01 -6.39
N TYR A 227 -0.50 -21.08 -5.63
CA TYR A 227 -0.90 -21.31 -4.24
C TYR A 227 -2.41 -21.45 -4.02
N ALA A 228 -3.25 -21.32 -5.05
CA ALA A 228 -4.66 -21.67 -5.00
C ALA A 228 -5.03 -22.62 -6.13
N LYS A 229 -5.73 -23.71 -5.80
CA LYS A 229 -6.16 -24.74 -6.76
C LYS A 229 -7.67 -24.96 -6.68
N ARG A 230 -8.25 -25.46 -7.75
CA ARG A 230 -9.69 -25.76 -7.78
C ARG A 230 -10.00 -27.04 -7.02
N LYS A 231 -11.07 -27.01 -6.23
CA LYS A 231 -11.59 -28.18 -5.49
C LYS A 231 -12.03 -29.32 -6.40
N ASP A 232 -12.41 -29.02 -7.65
CA ASP A 232 -12.82 -30.02 -8.64
C ASP A 232 -11.65 -30.61 -9.46
N GLY A 233 -10.40 -30.28 -9.10
CA GLY A 233 -9.19 -30.81 -9.74
C GLY A 233 -8.90 -30.25 -11.14
N LYS A 234 -9.71 -29.32 -11.65
CA LYS A 234 -9.45 -28.67 -12.94
C LYS A 234 -8.37 -27.59 -12.82
N VAL A 235 -7.81 -27.20 -13.96
CA VAL A 235 -6.89 -26.06 -14.05
C VAL A 235 -7.58 -24.78 -13.59
N GLY A 236 -6.89 -24.04 -12.72
CA GLY A 236 -7.34 -22.75 -12.20
C GLY A 236 -7.39 -21.67 -13.27
N ASP A 237 -8.24 -20.67 -13.04
CA ASP A 237 -8.35 -19.48 -13.88
C ASP A 237 -8.33 -18.25 -12.98
N ARG A 238 -7.29 -17.42 -13.16
CA ARG A 238 -7.05 -16.23 -12.34
C ARG A 238 -8.19 -15.23 -12.37
N LEU A 239 -8.80 -14.98 -13.53
CA LEU A 239 -9.90 -14.01 -13.65
C LEU A 239 -11.16 -14.53 -12.96
N LYS A 240 -11.41 -15.85 -13.04
CA LYS A 240 -12.51 -16.48 -12.30
C LYS A 240 -12.26 -16.45 -10.80
N PHE A 241 -11.03 -16.70 -10.36
CA PHE A 241 -10.65 -16.61 -8.94
C PHE A 241 -10.91 -15.21 -8.38
N TYR A 242 -10.47 -14.16 -9.08
CA TYR A 242 -10.69 -12.78 -8.64
C TYR A 242 -12.16 -12.37 -8.60
N LYS A 243 -13.01 -12.99 -9.42
CA LYS A 243 -14.45 -12.76 -9.42
C LYS A 243 -15.17 -13.53 -8.30
N ASP A 244 -14.82 -14.80 -8.12
CA ASP A 244 -15.39 -15.69 -7.10
C ASP A 244 -14.40 -16.81 -6.75
N PRO A 245 -13.73 -16.74 -5.57
CA PRO A 245 -12.76 -17.73 -5.16
C PRO A 245 -13.38 -18.96 -4.44
N THR A 246 -14.70 -19.03 -4.26
CA THR A 246 -15.36 -20.09 -3.44
C THR A 246 -15.05 -21.52 -3.91
N GLY A 247 -14.84 -21.70 -5.22
CA GLY A 247 -14.49 -22.99 -5.83
C GLY A 247 -13.02 -23.43 -5.65
N TYR A 248 -12.21 -22.64 -4.94
CA TYR A 248 -10.78 -22.86 -4.76
C TYR A 248 -10.43 -23.22 -3.31
N GLU A 249 -9.29 -23.87 -3.15
CA GLU A 249 -8.66 -24.22 -1.87
C GLU A 249 -7.16 -23.89 -1.90
N SER A 250 -6.55 -23.80 -0.71
CA SER A 250 -5.13 -23.50 -0.59
C SER A 250 -4.26 -24.65 -1.11
N ASN A 251 -3.20 -24.29 -1.81
CA ASN A 251 -2.07 -25.15 -2.16
C ASN A 251 -0.75 -24.63 -1.56
N PHE A 252 -0.83 -23.69 -0.62
CA PHE A 252 0.32 -22.96 -0.11
C PHE A 252 1.24 -23.80 0.77
N MET A 253 0.73 -24.86 1.42
CA MET A 253 1.54 -25.69 2.31
C MET A 253 2.76 -26.30 1.60
N ALA A 254 2.68 -26.55 0.28
CA ALA A 254 3.84 -26.96 -0.50
C ALA A 254 5.01 -25.95 -0.41
N TYR A 255 4.70 -24.66 -0.43
CA TYR A 255 5.69 -23.60 -0.24
C TYR A 255 6.06 -23.40 1.23
N ALA A 256 5.11 -23.51 2.15
CA ALA A 256 5.35 -23.27 3.57
C ALA A 256 6.38 -24.23 4.18
N LYS A 257 6.50 -25.46 3.63
CA LYS A 257 7.53 -26.44 4.03
C LYS A 257 8.95 -26.09 3.55
N GLU A 258 9.02 -25.27 2.51
CA GLU A 258 10.26 -24.97 1.78
C GLU A 258 10.75 -23.54 1.99
N THR A 259 10.05 -22.75 2.81
CA THR A 259 10.27 -21.31 2.96
C THR A 259 10.72 -20.97 4.38
N ASP A 260 11.78 -20.19 4.51
CA ASP A 260 12.21 -19.62 5.78
C ASP A 260 11.55 -18.24 6.00
N TYR A 261 11.58 -17.40 4.96
CA TYR A 261 11.06 -16.03 4.97
C TYR A 261 9.95 -15.85 3.92
N PHE A 262 8.76 -15.49 4.39
CA PHE A 262 7.60 -15.22 3.54
C PHE A 262 7.30 -13.72 3.46
N ILE A 263 7.21 -13.18 2.25
CA ILE A 263 6.79 -11.80 1.94
C ILE A 263 5.40 -11.84 1.30
N ALA A 264 4.39 -11.34 2.01
CA ALA A 264 3.03 -11.28 1.51
C ALA A 264 2.82 -10.00 0.68
N GLY A 265 2.95 -10.10 -0.65
CA GLY A 265 2.69 -9.02 -1.61
C GLY A 265 1.40 -9.20 -2.42
N HIS A 266 0.57 -10.16 -2.03
CA HIS A 266 -0.66 -10.52 -2.71
C HIS A 266 -1.82 -9.61 -2.32
N PHE A 267 -2.88 -9.65 -3.14
CA PHE A 267 -4.18 -9.10 -2.76
C PHE A 267 -5.04 -10.24 -2.24
N TYR A 268 -5.67 -10.04 -1.08
CA TYR A 268 -6.61 -10.99 -0.52
C TYR A 268 -8.06 -10.50 -0.69
N GLY A 269 -8.87 -11.30 -1.38
CA GLY A 269 -10.28 -11.02 -1.61
C GLY A 269 -11.19 -11.74 -0.63
N ASN A 270 -12.40 -11.23 -0.44
CA ASN A 270 -13.42 -11.91 0.34
C ASN A 270 -13.63 -13.35 -0.16
N ASN A 271 -13.76 -14.30 0.77
CA ASN A 271 -13.94 -15.74 0.53
C ASN A 271 -12.76 -16.46 -0.14
N ALA A 272 -11.62 -15.78 -0.36
CA ALA A 272 -10.42 -16.48 -0.80
C ALA A 272 -9.93 -17.44 0.29
N PRO A 273 -9.34 -18.60 -0.08
CA PRO A 273 -8.75 -19.49 0.91
C PRO A 273 -7.58 -18.79 1.61
N TYR A 274 -7.35 -19.14 2.87
CA TYR A 274 -6.14 -18.75 3.58
C TYR A 274 -4.91 -19.23 2.80
N LEU A 275 -3.80 -18.48 2.86
CA LEU A 275 -2.52 -19.01 2.42
C LEU A 275 -2.13 -20.13 3.38
N PHE A 276 -1.90 -19.81 4.65
CA PHE A 276 -1.75 -20.83 5.69
C PHE A 276 -2.61 -20.50 6.91
N THR A 277 -3.18 -21.54 7.50
CA THR A 277 -4.03 -21.48 8.70
C THR A 277 -3.19 -21.64 9.98
N ARG A 278 -3.83 -21.43 11.14
CA ARG A 278 -3.20 -21.69 12.44
C ARG A 278 -2.81 -23.17 12.61
N GLU A 279 -3.59 -24.09 12.04
CA GLU A 279 -3.28 -25.51 12.04
C GLU A 279 -2.10 -25.85 11.12
N ASP A 280 -2.00 -25.19 9.96
CA ASP A 280 -0.83 -25.34 9.08
C ASP A 280 0.45 -24.89 9.81
N ALA A 281 0.40 -23.76 10.54
CA ALA A 281 1.54 -23.24 11.30
C ALA A 281 2.00 -24.15 12.45
N LYS A 282 1.13 -25.06 12.94
CA LYS A 282 1.47 -26.08 13.95
C LYS A 282 2.03 -27.36 13.33
N HIS A 283 1.94 -27.51 12.02
CA HIS A 283 2.35 -28.73 11.34
C HIS A 283 3.88 -28.93 11.48
N PRO A 284 4.38 -30.16 11.75
CA PRO A 284 5.81 -30.39 11.97
C PRO A 284 6.70 -30.03 10.77
N ASP A 285 6.17 -30.13 9.55
CA ASP A 285 6.86 -29.71 8.33
C ASP A 285 6.80 -28.19 8.06
N PHE A 286 6.05 -27.40 8.82
CA PHE A 286 5.94 -25.96 8.59
C PHE A 286 7.28 -25.28 8.92
N ARG A 287 7.83 -24.53 7.96
CA ARG A 287 9.20 -23.99 8.06
C ARG A 287 9.27 -22.47 8.16
N ILE A 288 8.22 -21.75 7.76
CA ILE A 288 8.22 -20.28 7.78
C ILE A 288 8.43 -19.80 9.22
N ASN A 289 9.51 -19.06 9.45
CA ASN A 289 9.84 -18.49 10.75
C ASN A 289 9.91 -16.95 10.71
N LEU A 290 9.80 -16.36 9.52
CA LEU A 290 9.78 -14.92 9.32
C LEU A 290 8.70 -14.56 8.29
N VAL A 291 7.86 -13.59 8.62
CA VAL A 291 6.78 -13.09 7.78
C VAL A 291 6.86 -11.57 7.69
N ALA A 292 7.00 -11.06 6.47
CA ALA A 292 6.73 -9.66 6.14
C ALA A 292 5.36 -9.58 5.47
N ASP A 293 4.32 -9.36 6.26
CA ASP A 293 2.95 -9.21 5.78
C ASP A 293 2.66 -7.76 5.39
N ILE A 294 2.85 -7.46 4.10
CA ILE A 294 2.67 -6.11 3.55
C ILE A 294 1.18 -5.80 3.31
N SER A 295 0.32 -6.81 3.17
CA SER A 295 -1.12 -6.58 3.04
C SER A 295 -1.76 -6.26 4.39
N CYS A 296 -1.19 -6.79 5.48
CA CYS A 296 -1.62 -6.55 6.86
C CYS A 296 -3.11 -6.89 7.09
N ASP A 297 -3.55 -7.99 6.47
CA ASP A 297 -4.91 -8.49 6.62
C ASP A 297 -5.04 -9.27 7.95
N ILE A 298 -5.52 -8.59 8.98
CA ILE A 298 -5.59 -9.10 10.36
C ILE A 298 -6.54 -10.30 10.48
N ASP A 299 -6.03 -11.40 11.04
CA ASP A 299 -6.76 -12.68 11.14
C ASP A 299 -7.34 -13.12 9.77
N GLY A 300 -6.57 -12.82 8.71
CA GLY A 300 -6.90 -13.08 7.32
C GLY A 300 -6.03 -14.19 6.70
N PRO A 301 -5.48 -14.01 5.50
CA PRO A 301 -4.82 -15.07 4.72
C PRO A 301 -3.56 -15.65 5.36
N VAL A 302 -2.94 -14.92 6.29
CA VAL A 302 -1.67 -15.23 6.93
C VAL A 302 -1.92 -15.36 8.42
N ALA A 303 -2.04 -16.59 8.92
CA ALA A 303 -2.53 -16.84 10.28
C ALA A 303 -1.67 -16.22 11.41
N SER A 304 -0.40 -15.94 11.17
CA SER A 304 0.47 -15.27 12.14
C SER A 304 0.21 -13.76 12.28
N THR A 305 -0.54 -13.16 11.35
CA THR A 305 -0.86 -11.72 11.36
C THR A 305 -2.05 -11.43 12.28
N ILE A 306 -1.77 -11.37 13.59
CA ILE A 306 -2.80 -11.25 14.64
C ILE A 306 -3.15 -9.80 15.01
N ARG A 307 -2.30 -8.84 14.65
CA ARG A 307 -2.53 -7.39 14.82
C ARG A 307 -1.67 -6.58 13.85
N PRO A 308 -2.02 -5.31 13.58
CA PRO A 308 -1.08 -4.39 12.95
C PRO A 308 0.06 -4.08 13.92
N SER A 309 1.25 -3.93 13.35
CA SER A 309 2.43 -3.35 14.00
C SER A 309 2.60 -1.89 13.56
N THR A 310 3.54 -1.17 14.16
CA THR A 310 3.71 0.27 13.90
C THR A 310 5.12 0.57 13.41
N ILE A 311 5.33 1.71 12.76
CA ILE A 311 6.68 2.16 12.40
C ILE A 311 7.60 2.27 13.65
N ALA A 312 7.02 2.69 14.78
CA ALA A 312 7.73 2.80 16.05
C ALA A 312 8.18 1.42 16.58
N ASP A 313 7.26 0.46 16.57
CA ASP A 313 7.45 -0.93 17.01
C ASP A 313 6.94 -1.92 15.93
N PRO A 314 7.79 -2.24 14.94
CA PRO A 314 7.36 -2.91 13.71
C PRO A 314 7.34 -4.44 13.79
N PHE A 315 7.84 -5.03 14.88
CA PHE A 315 8.04 -6.48 14.95
C PHE A 315 7.40 -7.09 16.20
N TYR A 316 6.78 -8.25 16.02
CA TYR A 316 6.36 -9.11 17.11
C TYR A 316 6.63 -10.57 16.76
N GLY A 317 6.56 -11.45 17.75
CA GLY A 317 6.62 -12.90 17.55
C GLY A 317 5.24 -13.50 17.68
N TYR A 318 4.98 -14.54 16.90
CA TYR A 318 3.77 -15.36 16.99
C TYR A 318 4.17 -16.79 17.35
N ASP A 319 3.78 -17.24 18.55
CA ASP A 319 3.94 -18.64 18.95
C ASP A 319 2.79 -19.46 18.36
N ALA A 320 3.10 -20.31 17.38
CA ALA A 320 2.11 -21.12 16.68
C ALA A 320 1.41 -22.17 17.58
N LYS A 321 2.05 -22.62 18.66
CA LYS A 321 1.48 -23.61 19.57
C LYS A 321 0.43 -22.99 20.48
N THR A 322 0.73 -21.81 21.02
CA THR A 322 -0.17 -21.11 21.95
C THR A 322 -1.07 -20.08 21.26
N GLU A 323 -0.78 -19.76 20.00
CA GLU A 323 -1.45 -18.75 19.16
C GLU A 323 -1.39 -17.34 19.77
N LYS A 324 -0.33 -17.06 20.53
CA LYS A 324 -0.14 -15.80 21.27
C LYS A 324 1.03 -15.01 20.75
N GLU A 325 0.93 -13.70 20.97
CA GLU A 325 2.05 -12.80 20.79
C GLU A 325 3.14 -13.09 21.82
N VAL A 326 4.38 -13.12 21.33
CA VAL A 326 5.62 -13.20 22.11
C VAL A 326 6.60 -12.15 21.57
N VAL A 327 7.74 -12.00 22.24
CA VAL A 327 8.81 -11.14 21.72
C VAL A 327 9.28 -11.66 20.35
N PHE A 328 9.61 -10.75 19.43
CA PHE A 328 9.89 -11.09 18.03
C PHE A 328 11.08 -12.04 17.82
N ASN A 329 11.95 -12.17 18.82
CA ASN A 329 13.11 -13.04 18.85
C ASN A 329 12.97 -14.23 19.82
N ALA A 330 11.74 -14.56 20.22
CA ALA A 330 11.48 -15.78 20.97
C ALA A 330 11.85 -17.01 20.13
N GLU A 331 12.43 -18.03 20.78
CA GLU A 331 12.72 -19.31 20.16
C GLU A 331 11.44 -19.97 19.64
N ASP A 332 11.53 -20.63 18.48
CA ASP A 332 10.41 -21.26 17.76
C ASP A 332 9.24 -20.34 17.36
N ALA A 333 9.33 -19.03 17.57
CA ALA A 333 8.29 -18.09 17.17
C ALA A 333 8.41 -17.71 15.69
N ILE A 334 7.27 -17.44 15.05
CA ILE A 334 7.23 -16.79 13.74
C ILE A 334 7.37 -15.30 13.97
N THR A 335 8.47 -14.70 13.53
CA THR A 335 8.65 -13.24 13.56
C THR A 335 7.76 -12.60 12.51
N VAL A 336 6.98 -11.59 12.89
CA VAL A 336 6.03 -10.92 12.01
C VAL A 336 6.31 -9.42 11.95
N MET A 337 6.38 -8.90 10.73
CA MET A 337 6.28 -7.49 10.39
C MET A 337 4.98 -7.28 9.63
N ALA A 338 4.08 -6.46 10.16
CA ALA A 338 2.76 -6.19 9.57
C ALA A 338 2.40 -4.71 9.79
N VAL A 339 3.18 -3.80 9.20
CA VAL A 339 2.96 -2.35 9.33
C VAL A 339 1.97 -1.90 8.25
N ASP A 340 0.87 -1.26 8.66
CA ASP A 340 -0.26 -0.92 7.76
C ASP A 340 -0.04 0.36 6.93
N ASN A 341 1.02 1.10 7.24
CA ASN A 341 1.34 2.39 6.64
C ASN A 341 2.79 2.50 6.14
N LEU A 342 3.39 1.36 5.73
CA LEU A 342 4.77 1.24 5.24
C LEU A 342 5.26 2.38 4.31
N PRO A 343 4.49 2.87 3.32
CA PRO A 343 4.96 3.96 2.46
C PRO A 343 5.26 5.28 3.21
N CYS A 344 4.77 5.45 4.44
CA CYS A 344 5.06 6.61 5.27
C CYS A 344 6.52 6.65 5.76
N GLU A 345 7.23 5.52 5.76
CA GLU A 345 8.65 5.49 6.10
C GLU A 345 9.53 6.04 4.99
N LEU A 346 9.04 6.04 3.74
CA LEU A 346 9.76 6.57 2.58
C LEU A 346 8.94 7.70 1.89
N PRO A 347 8.62 8.79 2.61
CA PRO A 347 7.61 9.74 2.17
C PRO A 347 8.05 10.57 0.96
N LYS A 348 9.35 10.83 0.79
CA LYS A 348 9.90 11.59 -0.35
C LYS A 348 9.64 10.83 -1.65
N ASP A 349 10.21 9.64 -1.79
CA ASP A 349 10.07 8.82 -2.99
C ASP A 349 8.61 8.44 -3.24
N ALA A 350 7.86 8.13 -2.18
CA ALA A 350 6.44 7.82 -2.28
C ALA A 350 5.63 8.97 -2.87
N SER A 351 5.94 10.21 -2.49
CA SER A 351 5.30 11.42 -3.01
C SER A 351 5.70 11.70 -4.45
N GLU A 352 6.98 11.52 -4.80
CA GLU A 352 7.48 11.72 -6.16
C GLU A 352 6.80 10.76 -7.15
N GLY A 353 6.79 9.46 -6.88
CA GLY A 353 6.14 8.51 -7.79
C GLY A 353 4.61 8.62 -7.81
N PHE A 354 3.98 9.01 -6.69
CA PHE A 354 2.55 9.29 -6.70
C PHE A 354 2.24 10.50 -7.58
N GLY A 355 3.02 11.59 -7.46
CA GLY A 355 2.90 12.80 -8.27
C GLY A 355 3.11 12.56 -9.76
N GLU A 356 4.11 11.75 -10.14
CA GLU A 356 4.32 11.34 -11.52
C GLU A 356 3.07 10.69 -12.11
N THR A 357 2.50 9.70 -11.40
CA THR A 357 1.30 9.00 -11.88
C THR A 357 0.05 9.88 -11.85
N PHE A 358 -0.07 10.78 -10.87
CA PHE A 358 -1.18 11.73 -10.80
C PHE A 358 -1.13 12.75 -11.95
N LEU A 359 0.06 13.28 -12.27
CA LEU A 359 0.28 14.14 -13.43
C LEU A 359 -0.04 13.41 -14.74
N LYS A 360 0.34 12.14 -14.85
CA LYS A 360 0.12 11.35 -16.06
C LYS A 360 -1.35 11.00 -16.30
N TYR A 361 -2.11 10.67 -15.26
CA TYR A 361 -3.43 10.05 -15.39
C TYR A 361 -4.60 10.92 -14.93
N VAL A 362 -4.38 11.92 -14.08
CA VAL A 362 -5.48 12.66 -13.42
C VAL A 362 -5.56 14.10 -13.91
N ILE A 363 -4.45 14.85 -13.91
CA ILE A 363 -4.45 16.25 -14.39
C ILE A 363 -4.99 16.38 -15.83
N PRO A 364 -4.57 15.56 -16.82
CA PRO A 364 -5.07 15.67 -18.19
C PRO A 364 -6.59 15.50 -18.30
N ALA A 365 -7.21 14.74 -17.39
CA ALA A 365 -8.62 14.45 -17.41
C ALA A 365 -9.50 15.69 -17.18
N PHE A 366 -8.97 16.72 -16.51
CA PHE A 366 -9.64 18.01 -16.36
C PHE A 366 -9.70 18.83 -17.66
N TYR A 367 -8.81 18.55 -18.60
CA TYR A 367 -8.59 19.37 -19.80
C TYR A 367 -8.93 18.65 -21.11
N ASN A 368 -9.16 17.33 -21.06
CA ASN A 368 -9.48 16.51 -22.22
C ASN A 368 -10.93 16.00 -22.23
N ASN A 369 -11.82 16.63 -21.45
CA ASN A 369 -13.20 16.19 -21.21
C ASN A 369 -13.29 14.78 -20.60
N ASP A 370 -12.37 14.45 -19.69
CA ASP A 370 -12.28 13.15 -19.04
C ASP A 370 -12.36 11.98 -20.04
N LYS A 371 -11.56 12.04 -21.11
CA LYS A 371 -11.60 11.11 -22.25
C LYS A 371 -11.61 9.63 -21.85
N ASP A 372 -10.81 9.29 -20.83
CA ASP A 372 -10.66 7.92 -20.35
C ASP A 372 -11.61 7.62 -19.17
N GLU A 373 -12.54 8.53 -18.85
CA GLU A 373 -13.51 8.48 -17.75
C GLU A 373 -12.89 8.25 -16.35
N VAL A 374 -11.66 8.73 -16.13
CA VAL A 374 -10.93 8.58 -14.87
C VAL A 374 -11.60 9.38 -13.76
N LEU A 375 -11.97 10.64 -14.02
CA LEU A 375 -12.63 11.50 -13.03
C LEU A 375 -14.04 10.99 -12.72
N LYS A 376 -14.80 10.60 -13.74
CA LYS A 376 -16.13 9.99 -13.60
C LYS A 376 -16.09 8.75 -12.73
N ARG A 377 -15.11 7.87 -12.93
CA ARG A 377 -14.92 6.67 -12.10
C ARG A 377 -14.49 6.99 -10.67
N ALA A 378 -13.73 8.07 -10.47
CA ALA A 378 -13.23 8.46 -9.16
C ALA A 378 -14.26 9.22 -8.29
N LYS A 379 -15.23 9.91 -8.93
CA LYS A 379 -16.19 10.81 -8.30
C LYS A 379 -17.24 10.07 -7.46
N ILE A 380 -17.12 10.15 -6.13
CA ILE A 380 -18.05 9.58 -5.16
C ILE A 380 -19.31 10.43 -5.02
N THR A 381 -19.14 11.74 -4.87
CA THR A 381 -20.23 12.68 -4.55
C THR A 381 -20.30 13.80 -5.58
N GLU A 382 -21.51 14.28 -5.85
CA GLU A 382 -21.79 15.42 -6.73
C GLU A 382 -23.17 16.00 -6.41
N ASN A 383 -23.31 17.33 -6.42
CA ASN A 383 -24.59 18.03 -6.17
C ASN A 383 -25.29 17.58 -4.87
N GLY A 384 -24.52 17.40 -3.80
CA GLY A 384 -25.00 16.93 -2.49
C GLY A 384 -25.52 15.49 -2.46
N LYS A 385 -25.21 14.67 -3.48
CA LYS A 385 -25.67 13.28 -3.61
C LYS A 385 -24.51 12.34 -3.94
N LEU A 386 -24.71 11.04 -3.70
CA LEU A 386 -23.84 9.99 -4.22
C LEU A 386 -24.01 9.87 -5.73
N THR A 387 -22.93 9.63 -6.47
CA THR A 387 -23.01 9.30 -7.90
C THR A 387 -23.49 7.86 -8.11
N GLU A 388 -23.92 7.52 -9.32
CA GLU A 388 -24.51 6.21 -9.64
C GLU A 388 -23.64 5.02 -9.20
N ARG A 389 -22.32 5.09 -9.47
CA ARG A 389 -21.36 4.04 -9.11
C ARG A 389 -21.30 3.78 -7.60
N PHE A 390 -21.56 4.81 -6.79
CA PHE A 390 -21.45 4.75 -5.32
C PHE A 390 -22.82 4.75 -4.63
N SER A 391 -23.91 4.58 -5.38
CA SER A 391 -25.28 4.51 -4.85
C SER A 391 -25.50 3.40 -3.80
N TYR A 392 -24.68 2.33 -3.82
CA TYR A 392 -24.71 1.26 -2.81
C TYR A 392 -24.32 1.73 -1.39
N LEU A 393 -23.78 2.95 -1.24
CA LEU A 393 -23.51 3.59 0.04
C LEU A 393 -24.75 4.30 0.61
N GLN A 394 -25.86 4.42 -0.15
CA GLN A 394 -27.04 5.19 0.28
C GLN A 394 -27.65 4.62 1.57
N ASP A 395 -27.91 3.32 1.65
CA ASP A 395 -28.45 2.71 2.87
C ASP A 395 -27.51 2.89 4.07
N TYR A 396 -26.21 2.84 3.80
CA TYR A 396 -25.18 3.05 4.81
C TYR A 396 -25.21 4.48 5.38
N ILE A 397 -25.46 5.50 4.55
CA ILE A 397 -25.60 6.89 5.05
C ILE A 397 -26.97 7.16 5.65
N ASP A 398 -28.02 6.51 5.16
CA ASP A 398 -29.40 6.65 5.66
C ASP A 398 -29.65 5.95 7.01
N GLU A 399 -28.69 5.16 7.50
CA GLU A 399 -28.83 4.39 8.76
C GLU A 399 -29.94 3.32 8.67
N LYS A 400 -30.15 2.77 7.47
CA LYS A 400 -31.16 1.72 7.18
C LYS A 400 -30.59 0.30 7.23
#